data_AF-A0A1V1P0A7-F1
#
_entry.id   AF-A0A1V1P0A7-F1
#
_cell.length_a   1.000
_cell.length_b   1.000
_cell.length_c   1.000
_cell.angle_alpha   90.00
_cell.angle_beta   90.00
_cell.angle_gamma   90.00
#
_symmetry.space_group_name_H-M   'P 1'
#
loop_
_entity.id
_entity.type
_entity.pdbx_description
1 polymer ?
#
loop_
_entity_poly.entity_id
_entity_poly.type
_entity_poly.pdbx_seq_one_letter_code
_entity_poly.pdbx_strand_id
1 'polypeptide(L)'
;MKVNALINKEKFALLGDQIYERKLKGIIENQHKGKFVAIDINSEDFEIDAKEINAVDRLNMRQPNSQIWLKRIGSKFVRHFSPRYRKSV
;
A
#
# COMPACT_ATOMS: atom_id res chain seq x y z
N MET A 1 -15.23 5.64 -21.42
CA MET A 1 -13.93 6.33 -21.25
C MET A 1 -13.70 6.56 -19.76
N LYS A 2 -12.77 5.84 -19.12
CA LYS A 2 -12.38 6.15 -17.74
C LYS A 2 -11.41 7.31 -17.79
N VAL A 3 -11.82 8.45 -17.21
CA VAL A 3 -10.98 9.64 -17.07
C VAL A 3 -9.86 9.27 -16.11
N ASN A 4 -8.66 8.99 -16.64
CA ASN A 4 -7.45 8.88 -15.83
C ASN A 4 -7.13 10.29 -15.31
N ALA A 5 -7.74 10.65 -14.19
CA ALA A 5 -7.52 11.93 -13.55
C ALA A 5 -6.05 12.03 -13.18
N LEU A 6 -5.39 13.08 -13.67
CA LEU A 6 -4.10 13.56 -13.19
C LEU A 6 -4.30 14.08 -11.75
N ILE A 7 -4.38 13.14 -10.80
CA ILE A 7 -4.46 13.45 -9.38
C ILE A 7 -3.07 13.94 -8.94
N ASN A 8 -3.00 15.13 -8.34
CA ASN A 8 -1.77 15.61 -7.71
C ASN A 8 -1.28 14.59 -6.67
N LYS A 9 0.04 14.35 -6.60
CA LYS A 9 0.67 13.37 -5.71
C LYS A 9 0.20 13.48 -4.25
N GLU A 10 -0.02 14.70 -3.76
CA GLU A 10 -0.53 14.94 -2.40
C GLU A 10 -1.96 14.40 -2.21
N LYS A 11 -2.85 14.70 -3.16
CA LYS A 11 -4.22 14.21 -3.16
C LYS A 11 -4.26 12.69 -3.30
N PHE A 12 -3.33 12.12 -4.09
CA PHE A 12 -3.17 10.68 -4.23
C PHE A 12 -2.81 10.01 -2.90
N ALA A 13 -1.76 10.51 -2.22
CA ALA A 13 -1.35 10.00 -0.92
C ALA A 13 -2.48 10.11 0.13
N LEU A 14 -3.18 11.25 0.16
CA LEU A 14 -4.30 11.47 1.07
C LEU A 14 -5.44 10.46 0.85
N LEU A 15 -5.81 10.20 -0.41
CA LEU A 15 -6.85 9.22 -0.73
C LEU A 15 -6.45 7.81 -0.30
N GLY A 16 -5.21 7.41 -0.59
CA GLY A 16 -4.69 6.10 -0.21
C GLY A 16 -4.69 5.90 1.30
N ASP A 17 -4.27 6.91 2.07
CA ASP A 17 -4.33 6.88 3.53
C ASP A 17 -5.76 6.85 4.07
N GLN A 18 -6.69 7.59 3.45
CA GLN A 18 -8.10 7.56 3.84
C GLN A 18 -8.73 6.18 3.63
N ILE A 19 -8.45 5.50 2.52
CA ILE A 19 -8.92 4.14 2.26
C ILE A 19 -8.37 3.18 3.33
N TYR A 20 -7.07 3.26 3.61
CA TYR A 20 -6.44 2.43 4.64
C TYR A 20 -7.08 2.64 6.02
N GLU A 21 -7.14 3.89 6.51
CA GLU A 21 -7.61 4.18 7.86
C GLU A 21 -9.09 3.86 8.06
N ARG A 22 -9.94 4.13 7.06
CA ARG A 22 -11.40 3.94 7.18
C ARG A 22 -11.85 2.50 6.96
N LYS A 23 -11.24 1.78 6.01
CA LYS A 23 -11.74 0.47 5.55
C LYS A 23 -10.83 -0.67 5.98
N LEU A 24 -9.53 -0.53 5.79
CA LEU A 24 -8.62 -1.68 5.88
C LEU A 24 -8.09 -1.88 7.30
N LYS A 25 -7.78 -0.79 8.01
CA LYS A 25 -7.10 -0.81 9.30
C LYS A 25 -7.70 -1.82 10.30
N GLY A 26 -9.01 -1.72 10.54
CA GLY A 26 -9.71 -2.59 11.49
C GLY A 26 -9.77 -4.07 11.07
N ILE A 27 -9.62 -4.35 9.78
CA ILE A 27 -9.74 -5.70 9.22
C ILE A 27 -8.36 -6.38 9.16
N ILE A 28 -7.32 -5.65 8.77
CA ILE A 28 -6.04 -6.24 8.37
C ILE A 28 -4.92 -6.04 9.39
N GLU A 29 -4.98 -5.03 10.27
CA GLU A 29 -3.85 -4.74 11.16
C GLU A 29 -3.54 -5.88 12.14
N ASN A 30 -4.57 -6.48 12.74
CA ASN A 30 -4.35 -7.52 13.75
C ASN A 30 -3.66 -8.77 13.19
N GLN A 31 -3.92 -9.12 11.94
CA GLN A 31 -3.42 -10.36 11.32
C GLN A 31 -2.21 -10.15 10.41
N HIS A 32 -2.02 -8.94 9.90
CA HIS A 32 -1.03 -8.66 8.85
C HIS A 32 -0.05 -7.54 9.22
N LYS A 33 0.01 -7.17 10.51
CA LYS A 33 0.99 -6.19 11.02
C LYS A 33 2.40 -6.47 10.50
N GLY A 34 3.04 -5.42 9.97
CA GLY A 34 4.40 -5.49 9.47
C GLY A 34 4.57 -5.97 8.02
N LYS A 35 3.51 -6.52 7.40
CA LYS A 35 3.42 -6.78 5.95
C LYS A 35 3.08 -5.49 5.19
N PHE A 36 3.01 -5.60 3.87
CA PHE A 36 2.61 -4.52 2.97
C PHE A 36 1.21 -4.75 2.42
N VAL A 37 0.48 -3.66 2.24
CA VAL A 37 -0.77 -3.62 1.50
C VAL A 37 -0.61 -2.72 0.28
N ALA A 38 -0.92 -3.24 -0.89
CA ALA A 38 -1.08 -2.49 -2.13
C ALA A 38 -2.57 -2.23 -2.33
N ILE A 39 -2.96 -0.98 -2.60
CA ILE A 39 -4.34 -0.54 -2.72
C ILE A 39 -4.50 0.18 -4.05
N ASP A 40 -5.45 -0.21 -4.89
CA ASP A 40 -5.82 0.58 -6.06
C ASP A 40 -6.73 1.72 -5.59
N ILE A 41 -6.30 2.97 -5.77
CA ILE A 41 -7.08 4.14 -5.32
C ILE A 41 -8.43 4.25 -6.05
N ASN A 42 -8.53 3.74 -7.28
CA ASN A 42 -9.74 3.90 -8.08
C ASN A 42 -10.82 2.87 -7.73
N SER A 43 -10.44 1.61 -7.52
CA SER A 43 -11.38 0.52 -7.20
C SER A 43 -11.45 0.19 -5.71
N GLU A 44 -10.47 0.65 -4.92
CA GLU A 44 -10.23 0.25 -3.53
C GLU A 44 -9.93 -1.25 -3.35
N ASP A 45 -9.72 -2.00 -4.44
CA ASP A 45 -9.18 -3.36 -4.38
C ASP A 45 -7.79 -3.32 -3.73
N PHE A 46 -7.47 -4.36 -2.96
CA PHE A 46 -6.21 -4.44 -2.26
C PHE A 46 -5.63 -5.85 -2.26
N GLU A 47 -4.30 -5.91 -2.14
CA GLU A 47 -3.53 -7.13 -1.99
C GLU A 47 -2.53 -6.98 -0.84
N ILE A 48 -2.28 -8.06 -0.11
CA ILE A 48 -1.38 -8.07 1.06
C ILE A 48 -0.28 -9.10 0.86
N ASP A 49 0.97 -8.69 1.08
CA ASP A 49 2.11 -9.61 1.06
C ASP A 49 3.21 -9.15 2.02
N ALA A 50 4.05 -10.08 2.44
CA ALA A 50 5.24 -9.76 3.22
C ALA A 50 6.28 -8.95 2.41
N LYS A 51 6.26 -9.06 1.08
CA LYS A 51 7.14 -8.31 0.16
C LYS A 51 6.33 -7.29 -0.63
N GLU A 52 6.86 -6.06 -0.72
CA GLU A 52 6.28 -4.94 -1.48
C GLU A 52 5.90 -5.36 -2.91
N ILE A 53 6.86 -5.94 -3.65
CA ILE A 53 6.70 -6.30 -5.06
C ILE A 53 5.59 -7.33 -5.30
N ASN A 54 5.46 -8.32 -4.41
CA ASN A 54 4.46 -9.36 -4.56
C ASN A 54 3.03 -8.83 -4.39
N ALA A 55 2.81 -7.88 -3.47
CA ALA A 55 1.50 -7.25 -3.29
C ALA A 55 1.12 -6.43 -4.53
N VAL A 56 2.08 -5.69 -5.08
CA VAL A 56 1.93 -4.89 -6.30
C VAL A 56 1.64 -5.78 -7.51
N ASP A 57 2.42 -6.84 -7.71
CA ASP A 57 2.27 -7.75 -8.86
C ASP A 57 0.91 -8.44 -8.86
N ARG A 58 0.45 -8.94 -7.70
CA ARG A 58 -0.89 -9.53 -7.58
C ARG A 58 -1.98 -8.53 -7.92
N LEU A 59 -1.87 -7.30 -7.42
CA LEU A 59 -2.86 -6.27 -7.68
C LEU A 59 -2.87 -5.86 -9.16
N ASN A 60 -1.71 -5.74 -9.79
CA ASN A 60 -1.58 -5.46 -11.22
C ASN A 60 -2.14 -6.59 -12.09
N MET A 61 -1.90 -7.85 -11.73
CA MET A 61 -2.48 -8.99 -12.46
C MET A 61 -4.01 -8.97 -12.41
N ARG A 62 -4.59 -8.57 -11.28
CA ARG A 62 -6.05 -8.46 -11.12
C ARG A 62 -6.62 -7.19 -11.75
N GLN A 63 -5.89 -6.08 -11.68
CA GLN A 63 -6.28 -4.75 -12.16
C GLN A 63 -5.10 -4.10 -12.94
N PRO A 64 -4.96 -4.38 -14.25
CA PRO A 64 -3.83 -3.92 -15.07
C PRO A 64 -3.68 -2.40 -15.19
N ASN A 65 -4.71 -1.63 -14.83
CA ASN A 65 -4.73 -0.17 -14.86
C ASN A 65 -4.89 0.44 -13.45
N SER A 66 -4.46 -0.28 -12.42
CA SER A 66 -4.54 0.18 -11.04
C SER A 66 -3.61 1.36 -10.77
N GLN A 67 -4.08 2.32 -9.96
CA GLN A 67 -3.22 3.36 -9.41
C GLN A 67 -2.87 2.99 -7.98
N ILE A 68 -1.70 2.37 -7.80
CA ILE A 68 -1.35 1.67 -6.57
C ILE A 68 -0.78 2.62 -5.51
N TRP A 69 -1.41 2.63 -4.33
CA TRP A 69 -0.85 3.13 -3.08
C TRP A 69 -0.33 1.98 -2.23
N LEU A 70 0.93 2.05 -1.81
CA LEU A 70 1.59 1.01 -1.03
C LEU A 70 1.84 1.50 0.40
N LYS A 71 1.42 0.73 1.40
CA LYS A 71 1.60 1.05 2.82
C LYS A 71 2.06 -0.16 3.62
N ARG A 72 2.91 0.07 4.62
CA ARG A 72 3.26 -0.95 5.60
C ARG A 72 2.21 -0.98 6.72
N ILE A 73 1.61 -2.15 6.92
CA ILE A 73 0.49 -2.34 7.84
C ILE A 73 0.94 -2.13 9.29
N GLY A 74 0.19 -1.30 10.03
CA GLY A 74 0.46 -0.96 11.42
C GLY A 74 1.65 -0.04 11.64
N SER A 75 2.16 0.63 10.59
CA SER A 75 3.21 1.66 10.70
C SER A 75 2.67 3.02 10.30
N LYS A 76 3.03 4.06 11.07
CA LYS A 76 2.84 5.46 10.67
C LYS A 76 3.73 5.86 9.48
N PHE A 77 4.74 5.06 9.16
CA PHE A 77 5.73 5.37 8.12
C PHE A 77 5.70 4.27 7.04
N VAL A 78 5.58 4.68 5.77
CA VAL A 78 5.64 3.76 4.61
C VAL A 78 7.02 3.08 4.51
N ARG A 79 8.09 3.79 4.89
CA ARG A 79 9.47 3.24 5.01
C ARG A 79 10.14 3.72 6.28
N HIS A 80 10.84 2.80 6.94
CA HIS A 80 11.83 3.11 7.97
C HIS A 80 13.21 3.03 7.30
N PHE A 81 13.89 4.17 7.10
CA PHE A 81 15.31 4.17 6.78
C PHE A 81 16.09 3.99 8.10
N SER A 82 16.31 2.76 8.53
CA SER A 82 17.39 2.47 9.47
C SER A 82 18.61 2.01 8.67
N PRO A 83 19.79 2.66 8.80
CA PRO A 83 21.02 2.06 8.32
C PRO A 83 21.22 0.77 9.13
N ARG A 84 21.01 -0.37 8.49
CA ARG A 84 21.23 -1.67 9.13
C ARG A 84 22.75 -1.87 9.18
N TYR A 85 23.38 -1.38 10.25
CA TYR A 85 24.78 -1.69 10.54
C TYR A 85 24.83 -3.17 10.92
N ARG A 86 25.09 -4.03 9.93
CA ARG A 86 25.37 -5.44 10.16
C ARG A 86 26.77 -5.51 10.77
N LYS A 87 26.87 -5.55 12.11
CA LYS A 87 28.08 -6.06 12.76
C LYS A 87 28.17 -7.54 12.42
N SER A 88 29.12 -7.88 11.54
CA SER A 88 29.66 -9.24 11.47
C SER A 88 30.44 -9.50 12.76
N VAL A 89 29.99 -10.49 13.52
CA VAL A 89 30.85 -11.22 14.47
C VAL A 89 31.64 -12.23 13.66
#